data_AF-A0A7S4MPZ3-F1
#
_entry.id   AF-A0A7S4MPZ3-F1
#
_cell.length_a   1.000
_cell.length_b   1.000
_cell.length_c   1.000
_cell.angle_alpha   90.00
_cell.angle_beta   90.00
_cell.angle_gamma   90.00
#
_symmetry.space_group_name_H-M   'P 1'
#
loop_
_entity.id
_entity.type
_entity.pdbx_description
1 polymer ?
#
loop_
_entity_poly.entity_id
_entity_poly.type
_entity_poly.pdbx_seq_one_letter_code
_entity_poly.pdbx_strand_id
1 'polypeptide(L)'
;PNCNGKNCGSDGCGGSCGSCSTGNVCSNTGVCECEPNCNGKNCGSDGCGGSCGTCTSDESCSNNGVCECVPDCSGKECGSNGCGGSCGTCGADEACSSGTCVSTCTPDCAGRDCGDDGCGGSCGTCGTRETCGVNGECECVPDCLNKNCGSDGCGGTCGTCPNDRACVNNECECVPNCAGKECGDDGCGGSCGSCGSGDSCISNSCQCRPNCSGKECGSDGCGGSCGSCPSGQLCGDSDTCECIPNCNGKQCGDDGCGGSCGSCPNGQACNTNGNCQCVPNCNGRNCGSDGCGGSCGTCPNGQTCNNQNECQCVPNCNGRNCGADGCGGTCGTCPNGNVCSSSGNCVCQPDCAGKECGSNGCGGSCGTCMIGEECNNSGVCECVPNCNGRSCGSDGCGGTCGTC
;
A
#
# COMPACT_ATOMS: atom_id res chain seq x y z
N PRO A 1 -64.83 -77.64 148.82
CA PRO A 1 -64.10 -76.72 147.92
C PRO A 1 -62.60 -77.05 147.82
N ASN A 2 -62.07 -77.31 146.61
CA ASN A 2 -60.65 -77.55 146.36
C ASN A 2 -60.09 -76.48 145.42
N CYS A 3 -59.29 -75.57 145.97
CA CYS A 3 -58.66 -74.45 145.26
C CYS A 3 -57.12 -74.55 145.20
N ASN A 4 -56.55 -75.71 145.49
CA ASN A 4 -55.10 -75.83 145.61
C ASN A 4 -54.43 -75.62 144.24
N GLY A 5 -53.64 -74.56 144.12
CA GLY A 5 -52.90 -74.18 142.89
C GLY A 5 -53.66 -73.30 141.89
N LYS A 6 -54.86 -72.79 142.22
CA LYS A 6 -55.64 -71.90 141.35
C LYS A 6 -55.81 -70.51 141.97
N ASN A 7 -55.55 -69.47 141.18
CA ASN A 7 -55.71 -68.04 141.55
C ASN A 7 -57.04 -67.45 141.07
N CYS A 8 -57.65 -68.02 140.03
CA CYS A 8 -59.02 -67.72 139.62
C CYS A 8 -59.73 -69.00 139.10
N GLY A 9 -61.07 -68.99 139.02
CA GLY A 9 -61.88 -70.12 138.51
C GLY A 9 -62.68 -70.88 139.59
N SER A 10 -63.46 -71.89 139.19
CA SER A 10 -64.41 -72.57 140.09
C SER A 10 -63.76 -73.53 141.11
N ASP A 11 -64.32 -73.62 142.31
CA ASP A 11 -63.82 -74.44 143.43
C ASP A 11 -64.41 -75.87 143.50
N GLY A 12 -65.19 -76.23 142.47
CA GLY A 12 -65.84 -77.53 142.32
C GLY A 12 -67.06 -77.78 143.21
N CYS A 13 -67.49 -76.80 144.02
CA CYS A 13 -68.64 -76.92 144.94
C CYS A 13 -69.62 -75.74 144.84
N GLY A 14 -69.57 -74.99 143.73
CA GLY A 14 -70.44 -73.84 143.50
C GLY A 14 -69.86 -72.48 143.94
N GLY A 15 -68.62 -72.44 144.44
CA GLY A 15 -67.85 -71.22 144.69
C GLY A 15 -66.68 -71.03 143.71
N SER A 16 -65.86 -70.00 143.93
CA SER A 16 -64.68 -69.70 143.10
C SER A 16 -63.42 -69.50 143.95
N CYS A 17 -62.28 -69.92 143.43
CA CYS A 17 -60.95 -69.84 144.05
C CYS A 17 -60.32 -68.44 144.00
N GLY A 18 -60.95 -67.49 143.31
CA GLY A 18 -60.50 -66.10 143.16
C GLY A 18 -60.93 -65.48 141.83
N SER A 19 -60.58 -64.22 141.61
CA SER A 19 -60.87 -63.46 140.37
C SER A 19 -59.60 -62.74 139.90
N CYS A 20 -59.35 -62.71 138.60
CA CYS A 20 -58.15 -62.12 138.03
C CYS A 20 -58.26 -60.58 137.92
N SER A 21 -57.15 -59.84 138.04
CA SER A 21 -57.11 -58.37 137.88
C SER A 21 -57.42 -57.90 136.45
N THR A 22 -58.00 -56.72 136.31
CA THR A 22 -58.44 -56.11 135.04
C THR A 22 -57.38 -56.19 133.93
N GLY A 23 -57.77 -56.67 132.74
CA GLY A 23 -56.87 -56.87 131.60
C GLY A 23 -56.24 -58.27 131.51
N ASN A 24 -56.49 -59.13 132.50
CA ASN A 24 -56.09 -60.55 132.47
C ASN A 24 -57.32 -61.46 132.57
N VAL A 25 -57.29 -62.57 131.83
CA VAL A 25 -58.37 -63.56 131.76
C VAL A 25 -57.96 -64.83 132.51
N CYS A 26 -58.91 -65.49 133.16
CA CYS A 26 -58.62 -66.75 133.86
C CYS A 26 -58.47 -67.87 132.85
N SER A 27 -57.27 -68.44 132.75
CA SER A 27 -57.03 -69.63 131.95
C SER A 27 -57.70 -70.86 132.57
N ASN A 28 -57.90 -71.90 131.75
CA ASN A 28 -58.56 -73.14 132.18
C ASN A 28 -57.80 -73.90 133.28
N THR A 29 -56.52 -73.58 133.51
CA THR A 29 -55.71 -74.11 134.62
C THR A 29 -55.87 -73.31 135.91
N GLY A 30 -56.55 -72.16 135.86
CA GLY A 30 -56.83 -71.31 137.02
C GLY A 30 -55.80 -70.20 137.25
N VAL A 31 -55.09 -69.75 136.22
CA VAL A 31 -54.06 -68.69 136.28
C VAL A 31 -54.48 -67.48 135.43
N CYS A 32 -54.13 -66.25 135.84
CA CYS A 32 -54.45 -65.04 135.08
C CYS A 32 -53.41 -64.78 133.96
N GLU A 33 -53.84 -64.60 132.71
CA GLU A 33 -52.95 -64.27 131.57
C GLU A 33 -53.44 -63.02 130.79
N CYS A 34 -52.51 -62.21 130.24
CA CYS A 34 -52.78 -60.94 129.55
C CYS A 34 -53.33 -61.17 128.14
N GLU A 35 -54.39 -60.45 127.75
CA GLU A 35 -54.97 -60.52 126.40
C GLU A 35 -54.58 -59.27 125.58
N PRO A 36 -53.77 -59.41 124.51
CA PRO A 36 -53.37 -58.28 123.66
C PRO A 36 -54.57 -57.64 122.94
N ASN A 37 -54.67 -56.31 122.92
CA ASN A 37 -55.75 -55.60 122.24
C ASN A 37 -55.24 -54.76 121.06
N CYS A 38 -55.45 -55.30 119.85
CA CYS A 38 -55.12 -54.65 118.59
C CYS A 38 -56.34 -54.22 117.76
N ASN A 39 -57.51 -54.13 118.39
CA ASN A 39 -58.74 -53.87 117.65
C ASN A 39 -58.73 -52.44 117.09
N GLY A 40 -58.75 -52.32 115.75
CA GLY A 40 -58.70 -51.05 115.04
C GLY A 40 -57.29 -50.45 114.85
N LYS A 41 -56.22 -51.17 115.23
CA LYS A 41 -54.83 -50.74 115.03
C LYS A 41 -54.12 -51.66 114.03
N ASN A 42 -53.45 -51.06 113.06
CA ASN A 42 -52.63 -51.75 112.04
C ASN A 42 -51.13 -51.59 112.33
N CYS A 43 -50.79 -50.70 113.27
CA CYS A 43 -49.45 -50.45 113.77
C CYS A 43 -49.51 -49.95 115.22
N GLY A 44 -48.40 -50.01 115.96
CA GLY A 44 -48.31 -49.53 117.36
C GLY A 44 -48.43 -50.65 118.41
N SER A 45 -48.43 -50.31 119.70
CA SER A 45 -48.36 -51.29 120.81
C SER A 45 -49.68 -52.01 121.10
N ASP A 46 -49.59 -53.28 121.50
CA ASP A 46 -50.72 -54.19 121.80
C ASP A 46 -51.16 -54.18 123.28
N GLY A 47 -50.49 -53.40 124.12
CA GLY A 47 -50.79 -53.26 125.55
C GLY A 47 -50.24 -54.37 126.46
N CYS A 48 -49.68 -55.46 125.91
CA CYS A 48 -49.06 -56.56 126.65
C CYS A 48 -47.55 -56.72 126.35
N GLY A 49 -46.94 -55.75 125.65
CA GLY A 49 -45.49 -55.71 125.38
C GLY A 49 -45.10 -56.09 123.94
N GLY A 50 -46.07 -56.37 123.07
CA GLY A 50 -45.90 -56.56 121.63
C GLY A 50 -46.47 -55.39 120.80
N SER A 51 -46.60 -55.60 119.50
CA SER A 51 -47.16 -54.62 118.56
C SER A 51 -48.23 -55.21 117.65
N CYS A 52 -49.18 -54.36 117.22
CA CYS A 52 -50.31 -54.68 116.37
C CYS A 52 -49.99 -54.69 114.86
N GLY A 53 -48.74 -54.39 114.48
CA GLY A 53 -48.24 -54.37 113.10
C GLY A 53 -47.18 -53.29 112.85
N THR A 54 -46.73 -53.15 111.60
CA THR A 54 -45.72 -52.18 111.14
C THR A 54 -46.15 -51.54 109.80
N CYS A 55 -45.93 -50.24 109.63
CA CYS A 55 -46.24 -49.51 108.39
C CYS A 55 -45.22 -49.76 107.27
N THR A 56 -45.60 -49.49 106.02
CA THR A 56 -44.70 -49.55 104.87
C THR A 56 -43.74 -48.35 104.85
N SER A 57 -42.70 -48.39 104.01
CA SER A 57 -41.60 -47.40 104.04
C SER A 57 -42.03 -45.94 103.86
N ASP A 58 -43.18 -45.71 103.22
CA ASP A 58 -43.65 -44.38 102.82
C ASP A 58 -44.77 -43.88 103.75
N GLU A 59 -45.02 -44.61 104.85
CA GLU A 59 -46.07 -44.36 105.82
C GLU A 59 -45.53 -44.24 107.24
N SER A 60 -46.08 -43.32 108.01
CA SER A 60 -45.78 -43.16 109.44
C SER A 60 -46.95 -43.66 110.29
N CYS A 61 -46.65 -44.35 111.41
CA CYS A 61 -47.67 -44.83 112.32
C CYS A 61 -48.20 -43.67 113.18
N SER A 62 -49.43 -43.27 112.93
CA SER A 62 -50.15 -42.26 113.70
C SER A 62 -50.42 -42.74 115.13
N ASN A 63 -50.64 -41.80 116.06
CA ASN A 63 -50.93 -42.09 117.47
C ASN A 63 -52.18 -42.98 117.68
N ASN A 64 -53.07 -43.04 116.69
CA ASN A 64 -54.26 -43.87 116.69
C ASN A 64 -53.99 -45.32 116.19
N GLY A 65 -52.74 -45.64 115.84
CA GLY A 65 -52.35 -46.97 115.34
C GLY A 65 -52.68 -47.21 113.86
N VAL A 66 -52.74 -46.14 113.06
CA VAL A 66 -53.04 -46.18 111.61
C VAL A 66 -51.84 -45.62 110.82
N CYS A 67 -51.53 -46.21 109.67
CA CYS A 67 -50.44 -45.77 108.79
C CYS A 67 -50.91 -44.62 107.87
N GLU A 68 -50.18 -43.50 107.83
CA GLU A 68 -50.48 -42.32 107.02
C GLU A 68 -49.28 -41.92 106.13
N CYS A 69 -49.55 -41.57 104.86
CA CYS A 69 -48.55 -41.22 103.83
C CYS A 69 -47.83 -39.90 104.14
N VAL A 70 -46.50 -39.86 104.00
CA VAL A 70 -45.71 -38.64 104.21
C VAL A 70 -45.19 -38.12 102.86
N PRO A 71 -45.63 -36.93 102.39
CA PRO A 71 -45.16 -36.37 101.12
C PRO A 71 -43.66 -36.02 101.15
N ASP A 72 -42.91 -36.41 100.10
CA ASP A 72 -41.48 -36.07 99.94
C ASP A 72 -41.18 -35.31 98.64
N CYS A 73 -40.59 -34.12 98.81
CA CYS A 73 -40.20 -33.20 97.74
C CYS A 73 -38.69 -32.92 97.71
N SER A 74 -37.90 -33.67 98.47
CA SER A 74 -36.45 -33.47 98.57
C SER A 74 -35.77 -33.66 97.21
N GLY A 75 -35.12 -32.60 96.71
CA GLY A 75 -34.41 -32.63 95.43
C GLY A 75 -35.27 -32.49 94.17
N LYS A 76 -36.57 -32.15 94.29
CA LYS A 76 -37.47 -31.93 93.15
C LYS A 76 -37.87 -30.46 93.03
N GLU A 77 -37.74 -29.89 91.83
CA GLU A 77 -38.24 -28.56 91.47
C GLU A 77 -39.67 -28.60 90.94
N CYS A 78 -39.99 -29.60 90.12
CA CYS A 78 -41.36 -29.92 89.72
C CYS A 78 -41.61 -31.46 89.76
N GLY A 79 -42.84 -31.94 89.97
CA GLY A 79 -43.20 -33.37 89.87
C GLY A 79 -44.02 -33.91 91.04
N SER A 80 -44.31 -35.23 91.08
CA SER A 80 -45.16 -35.82 92.12
C SER A 80 -44.47 -35.97 93.49
N ASN A 81 -45.21 -35.71 94.57
CA ASN A 81 -44.73 -35.82 95.97
C ASN A 81 -44.91 -37.21 96.62
N GLY A 82 -45.29 -38.22 95.83
CA GLY A 82 -45.49 -39.60 96.31
C GLY A 82 -46.85 -39.89 96.97
N CYS A 83 -47.58 -38.87 97.42
CA CYS A 83 -48.87 -39.00 98.12
C CYS A 83 -50.04 -38.35 97.37
N GLY A 84 -49.99 -38.31 96.03
CA GLY A 84 -51.07 -37.78 95.18
C GLY A 84 -51.07 -36.25 94.99
N GLY A 85 -50.08 -35.53 95.51
CA GLY A 85 -49.84 -34.10 95.23
C GLY A 85 -48.57 -33.87 94.40
N SER A 86 -48.22 -32.60 94.17
CA SER A 86 -47.02 -32.20 93.43
C SER A 86 -46.08 -31.31 94.24
N CYS A 87 -44.79 -31.45 94.00
CA CYS A 87 -43.71 -30.57 94.44
C CYS A 87 -43.50 -29.52 93.35
N GLY A 88 -43.76 -28.24 93.62
CA GLY A 88 -43.48 -27.12 92.71
C GLY A 88 -44.19 -27.12 91.34
N THR A 89 -43.89 -26.11 90.52
CA THR A 89 -44.40 -25.91 89.15
C THR A 89 -43.31 -25.25 88.29
N CYS A 90 -43.08 -25.75 87.08
CA CYS A 90 -42.08 -25.21 86.15
C CYS A 90 -42.57 -23.89 85.49
N GLY A 91 -41.66 -23.06 84.96
CA GLY A 91 -41.98 -21.77 84.33
C GLY A 91 -42.69 -21.89 82.98
N ALA A 92 -43.03 -20.74 82.36
CA ALA A 92 -43.53 -20.74 80.98
C ALA A 92 -42.46 -21.34 80.04
N ASP A 93 -42.89 -22.22 79.14
CA ASP A 93 -42.07 -22.96 78.16
C ASP A 93 -41.09 -24.00 78.75
N GLU A 94 -41.31 -24.42 80.00
CA GLU A 94 -40.60 -25.53 80.65
C GLU A 94 -41.53 -26.70 80.97
N ALA A 95 -41.07 -27.92 80.69
CA ALA A 95 -41.75 -29.15 81.10
C ALA A 95 -41.01 -29.84 82.25
N CYS A 96 -41.76 -30.48 83.13
CA CYS A 96 -41.18 -31.28 84.20
C CYS A 96 -40.63 -32.59 83.62
N SER A 97 -39.31 -32.77 83.66
CA SER A 97 -38.66 -34.02 83.29
C SER A 97 -37.74 -34.48 84.42
N SER A 98 -38.02 -35.66 84.98
CA SER A 98 -37.22 -36.29 86.05
C SER A 98 -37.00 -35.42 87.31
N GLY A 99 -37.97 -34.59 87.68
CA GLY A 99 -37.87 -33.75 88.90
C GLY A 99 -37.29 -32.35 88.66
N THR A 100 -36.90 -32.02 87.43
CA THR A 100 -36.28 -30.73 87.06
C THR A 100 -37.09 -30.05 85.95
N CYS A 101 -37.12 -28.72 85.96
CA CYS A 101 -37.67 -27.92 84.87
C CYS A 101 -36.71 -27.98 83.67
N VAL A 102 -37.17 -28.48 82.52
CA VAL A 102 -36.38 -28.46 81.27
C VAL A 102 -37.09 -27.65 80.21
N SER A 103 -36.34 -26.80 79.50
CA SER A 103 -36.88 -25.97 78.42
C SER A 103 -37.42 -26.82 77.26
N THR A 104 -38.58 -26.43 76.74
CA THR A 104 -39.28 -27.07 75.61
C THR A 104 -39.24 -26.20 74.35
N CYS A 105 -38.11 -25.54 74.10
CA CYS A 105 -37.96 -24.67 72.95
C CYS A 105 -38.24 -25.44 71.65
N THR A 106 -39.21 -24.95 70.87
CA THR A 106 -39.58 -25.51 69.56
C THR A 106 -38.97 -24.64 68.47
N PRO A 107 -38.02 -25.16 67.67
CA PRO A 107 -37.40 -24.41 66.57
C PRO A 107 -38.43 -23.86 65.58
N ASP A 108 -38.37 -22.57 65.24
CA ASP A 108 -39.23 -21.96 64.20
C ASP A 108 -38.41 -21.50 62.99
N CYS A 109 -38.64 -22.20 61.89
CA CYS A 109 -37.99 -21.97 60.60
C CYS A 109 -38.98 -21.62 59.48
N ALA A 110 -40.22 -21.28 59.83
CA ALA A 110 -41.23 -20.98 58.83
C ALA A 110 -40.84 -19.74 58.00
N GLY A 111 -40.64 -19.95 56.69
CA GLY A 111 -40.28 -18.89 55.75
C GLY A 111 -38.82 -18.44 55.79
N ARG A 112 -37.92 -19.23 56.39
CA ARG A 112 -36.47 -18.97 56.42
C ARG A 112 -35.70 -20.11 55.75
N ASP A 113 -34.71 -19.76 54.94
CA ASP A 113 -33.77 -20.68 54.29
C ASP A 113 -32.47 -20.87 55.10
N CYS A 114 -32.06 -19.87 55.88
CA CYS A 114 -30.94 -19.95 56.81
C CYS A 114 -31.14 -19.00 58.02
N GLY A 115 -30.25 -19.09 59.02
CA GLY A 115 -30.29 -18.26 60.24
C GLY A 115 -30.72 -19.03 61.49
N ASP A 116 -30.72 -18.35 62.64
CA ASP A 116 -31.03 -18.97 63.94
C ASP A 116 -32.51 -19.39 64.04
N ASP A 117 -32.74 -20.53 64.69
CA ASP A 117 -34.08 -21.12 64.89
C ASP A 117 -34.79 -20.67 66.19
N GLY A 118 -34.18 -19.73 66.92
CA GLY A 118 -34.68 -19.23 68.21
C GLY A 118 -34.42 -20.14 69.42
N CYS A 119 -33.87 -21.34 69.19
CA CYS A 119 -33.62 -22.37 70.20
C CYS A 119 -32.14 -22.76 70.32
N GLY A 120 -31.24 -21.97 69.71
CA GLY A 120 -29.79 -22.22 69.70
C GLY A 120 -29.32 -23.15 68.57
N GLY A 121 -30.21 -23.52 67.64
CA GLY A 121 -29.89 -24.18 66.38
C GLY A 121 -30.07 -23.24 65.18
N SER A 122 -30.04 -23.78 63.97
CA SER A 122 -30.20 -23.01 62.73
C SER A 122 -31.20 -23.65 61.75
N CYS A 123 -31.91 -22.80 61.00
CA CYS A 123 -32.96 -23.17 60.05
C CYS A 123 -32.48 -23.67 58.69
N GLY A 124 -31.16 -23.78 58.51
CA GLY A 124 -30.53 -24.21 57.28
C GLY A 124 -29.16 -23.57 57.10
N THR A 125 -28.56 -23.80 55.94
CA THR A 125 -27.28 -23.22 55.53
C THR A 125 -27.41 -22.71 54.11
N CYS A 126 -26.99 -21.47 53.86
CA CYS A 126 -27.03 -20.88 52.54
C CYS A 126 -25.97 -21.56 51.61
N GLY A 127 -26.18 -21.50 50.30
CA GLY A 127 -25.32 -22.13 49.31
C GLY A 127 -23.95 -21.46 49.16
N THR A 128 -23.13 -21.97 48.23
CA THR A 128 -21.81 -21.39 47.96
C THR A 128 -21.95 -19.98 47.40
N ARG A 129 -21.30 -18.99 48.05
CA ARG A 129 -21.36 -17.53 47.77
C ARG A 129 -22.67 -16.84 48.14
N GLU A 130 -23.41 -17.39 49.09
CA GLU A 130 -24.58 -16.74 49.68
C GLU A 130 -24.32 -16.45 51.17
N THR A 131 -24.91 -15.38 51.68
CA THR A 131 -24.92 -15.05 53.11
C THR A 131 -26.36 -15.02 53.60
N CYS A 132 -26.56 -15.43 54.85
CA CYS A 132 -27.87 -15.35 55.48
C CYS A 132 -28.22 -13.88 55.70
N GLY A 133 -29.22 -13.40 54.96
CA GLY A 133 -29.80 -12.10 55.19
C GLY A 133 -30.52 -12.04 56.53
N VAL A 134 -30.80 -10.83 57.01
CA VAL A 134 -31.49 -10.59 58.30
C VAL A 134 -32.91 -11.16 58.35
N ASN A 135 -33.51 -11.40 57.18
CA ASN A 135 -34.85 -11.99 57.06
C ASN A 135 -34.81 -13.53 57.00
N GLY A 136 -33.63 -14.14 57.07
CA GLY A 136 -33.44 -15.59 56.94
C GLY A 136 -33.45 -16.11 55.51
N GLU A 137 -33.32 -15.23 54.50
CA GLU A 137 -33.19 -15.60 53.09
C GLU A 137 -31.72 -15.65 52.67
N CYS A 138 -31.38 -16.54 51.73
CA CYS A 138 -30.03 -16.64 51.19
C CYS A 138 -29.79 -15.50 50.19
N GLU A 139 -28.94 -14.53 50.54
CA GLU A 139 -28.58 -13.42 49.66
C GLU A 139 -27.24 -13.71 48.96
N CYS A 140 -27.23 -13.65 47.64
CA CYS A 140 -26.01 -13.82 46.86
C CYS A 140 -25.02 -12.69 47.15
N VAL A 141 -23.75 -13.03 47.38
CA VAL A 141 -22.67 -12.07 47.62
C VAL A 141 -21.91 -11.83 46.31
N PRO A 142 -22.00 -10.62 45.71
CA PRO A 142 -21.27 -10.28 44.49
C PRO A 142 -19.74 -10.40 44.68
N ASP A 143 -19.07 -11.13 43.78
CA ASP A 143 -17.61 -11.25 43.80
C ASP A 143 -16.96 -10.51 42.62
N CYS A 144 -16.34 -9.37 42.96
CA CYS A 144 -15.60 -8.52 42.03
C CYS A 144 -14.10 -8.49 42.30
N LEU A 145 -13.58 -9.39 43.14
CA LEU A 145 -12.16 -9.39 43.44
C LEU A 145 -11.35 -9.72 42.17
N ASN A 146 -10.41 -8.83 41.83
CA ASN A 146 -9.59 -8.91 40.62
C ASN A 146 -10.36 -8.90 39.28
N LYS A 147 -11.58 -8.35 39.26
CA LYS A 147 -12.36 -8.16 38.02
C LYS A 147 -12.48 -6.66 37.70
N ASN A 148 -11.91 -6.23 36.58
CA ASN A 148 -12.09 -4.86 36.08
C ASN A 148 -13.42 -4.68 35.34
N CYS A 149 -13.93 -5.78 34.78
CA CYS A 149 -15.21 -5.88 34.09
C CYS A 149 -15.78 -7.30 34.28
N GLY A 150 -17.05 -7.54 33.94
CA GLY A 150 -17.62 -8.89 33.82
C GLY A 150 -18.69 -9.18 34.86
N SER A 151 -19.18 -10.43 34.95
CA SER A 151 -20.26 -10.79 35.86
C SER A 151 -19.78 -10.90 37.31
N ASP A 152 -20.61 -10.44 38.25
CA ASP A 152 -20.37 -10.58 39.69
C ASP A 152 -20.78 -11.94 40.27
N GLY A 153 -21.44 -12.78 39.46
CA GLY A 153 -21.93 -14.10 39.86
C GLY A 153 -23.34 -14.10 40.47
N CYS A 154 -23.95 -12.92 40.64
CA CYS A 154 -25.28 -12.71 41.23
C CYS A 154 -26.27 -12.05 40.24
N GLY A 155 -25.94 -12.05 38.95
CA GLY A 155 -26.75 -11.42 37.89
C GLY A 155 -26.44 -9.94 37.66
N GLY A 156 -25.48 -9.37 38.41
CA GLY A 156 -24.92 -8.04 38.17
C GLY A 156 -23.57 -8.09 37.46
N THR A 157 -22.93 -6.93 37.34
CA THR A 157 -21.62 -6.78 36.69
C THR A 157 -20.64 -6.02 37.58
N CYS A 158 -19.41 -6.53 37.65
CA CYS A 158 -18.27 -5.87 38.24
C CYS A 158 -17.69 -4.87 37.26
N GLY A 159 -17.73 -3.58 37.60
CA GLY A 159 -17.12 -2.53 36.77
C GLY A 159 -17.74 -2.38 35.37
N THR A 160 -17.19 -1.46 34.59
CA THR A 160 -17.54 -1.24 33.18
C THR A 160 -16.27 -0.92 32.40
N CYS A 161 -16.19 -1.40 31.15
CA CYS A 161 -15.06 -1.04 30.31
C CYS A 161 -15.22 0.36 29.72
N PRO A 162 -14.15 1.15 29.67
CA PRO A 162 -14.11 2.40 28.90
C PRO A 162 -14.44 2.15 27.43
N ASN A 163 -14.79 3.23 26.71
CA ASN A 163 -15.11 3.17 25.28
C ASN A 163 -14.03 2.42 24.47
N ASP A 164 -14.48 1.67 23.46
CA ASP A 164 -13.66 0.85 22.54
C ASP A 164 -12.93 -0.35 23.20
N ARG A 165 -13.36 -0.75 24.40
CA ARG A 165 -12.88 -1.97 25.07
C ARG A 165 -14.01 -2.92 25.39
N ALA A 166 -13.77 -4.21 25.18
CA ALA A 166 -14.69 -5.28 25.54
C ALA A 166 -14.18 -5.99 26.79
N CYS A 167 -15.11 -6.56 27.54
CA CYS A 167 -14.75 -7.41 28.65
C CYS A 167 -14.39 -8.81 28.17
N VAL A 168 -13.11 -9.16 28.31
CA VAL A 168 -12.60 -10.49 27.97
C VAL A 168 -11.85 -10.99 29.20
N ASN A 169 -12.23 -12.17 29.71
CA ASN A 169 -11.60 -12.77 30.89
C ASN A 169 -11.51 -11.85 32.14
N ASN A 170 -12.53 -11.03 32.36
CA ASN A 170 -12.63 -10.04 33.45
C ASN A 170 -11.69 -8.82 33.32
N GLU A 171 -11.04 -8.66 32.17
CA GLU A 171 -10.18 -7.52 31.87
C GLU A 171 -10.68 -6.76 30.63
N CYS A 172 -10.44 -5.45 30.61
CA CYS A 172 -10.84 -4.59 29.51
C CYS A 172 -9.80 -4.64 28.40
N GLU A 173 -10.04 -5.54 27.45
CA GLU A 173 -9.22 -5.69 26.25
C GLU A 173 -9.69 -4.73 25.16
N CYS A 174 -8.74 -4.22 24.38
CA CYS A 174 -9.04 -3.31 23.29
C CYS A 174 -9.75 -4.05 22.15
N VAL A 175 -10.81 -3.44 21.60
CA VAL A 175 -11.54 -3.99 20.46
C VAL A 175 -11.13 -3.25 19.19
N PRO A 176 -10.43 -3.91 18.25
CA PRO A 176 -10.08 -3.32 16.96
C PRO A 176 -11.33 -2.79 16.23
N ASN A 177 -11.32 -1.51 15.84
CA ASN A 177 -12.41 -0.91 15.08
C ASN A 177 -11.97 -0.55 13.65
N CYS A 178 -12.42 -1.38 12.72
CA CYS A 178 -12.21 -1.23 11.28
C CYS A 178 -13.48 -0.87 10.49
N ALA A 179 -14.58 -0.57 11.18
CA ALA A 179 -15.82 -0.21 10.49
C ALA A 179 -15.62 1.07 9.67
N GLY A 180 -15.87 0.98 8.36
CA GLY A 180 -15.70 2.10 7.43
C GLY A 180 -14.25 2.47 7.09
N LYS A 181 -13.26 1.66 7.49
CA LYS A 181 -11.85 1.86 7.16
C LYS A 181 -11.40 0.83 6.13
N GLU A 182 -10.78 1.30 5.06
CA GLU A 182 -10.11 0.44 4.08
C GLU A 182 -8.65 0.14 4.49
N CYS A 183 -8.02 1.13 5.13
CA CYS A 183 -6.67 1.07 5.65
C CYS A 183 -6.56 1.87 6.97
N GLY A 184 -5.47 1.73 7.71
CA GLY A 184 -5.11 2.61 8.85
C GLY A 184 -5.20 1.93 10.20
N ASP A 185 -4.98 2.65 11.30
CA ASP A 185 -4.92 2.05 12.63
C ASP A 185 -6.30 1.55 13.12
N ASP A 186 -6.31 0.44 13.84
CA ASP A 186 -7.52 -0.15 14.42
C ASP A 186 -7.89 0.41 15.81
N GLY A 187 -7.07 1.30 16.36
CA GLY A 187 -7.23 1.88 17.71
C GLY A 187 -6.62 1.03 18.84
N CYS A 188 -6.09 -0.15 18.52
CA CYS A 188 -5.53 -1.12 19.47
C CYS A 188 -4.05 -1.44 19.21
N GLY A 189 -3.38 -0.64 18.37
CA GLY A 189 -1.98 -0.85 17.97
C GLY A 189 -1.82 -1.82 16.81
N GLY A 190 -2.92 -2.31 16.22
CA GLY A 190 -2.94 -3.00 14.94
C GLY A 190 -3.41 -2.08 13.81
N SER A 191 -3.58 -2.65 12.62
CA SER A 191 -4.07 -1.92 11.45
C SER A 191 -5.26 -2.64 10.78
N CYS A 192 -6.24 -1.86 10.38
CA CYS A 192 -7.31 -2.25 9.49
C CYS A 192 -6.82 -2.29 8.06
N GLY A 193 -6.91 -3.46 7.41
CA GLY A 193 -6.59 -3.60 5.98
C GLY A 193 -5.17 -3.19 5.60
N SER A 194 -4.93 -3.06 4.30
CA SER A 194 -3.66 -2.63 3.71
C SER A 194 -3.91 -2.14 2.29
N CYS A 195 -3.24 -1.06 1.89
CA CYS A 195 -3.39 -0.52 0.54
C CYS A 195 -2.59 -1.32 -0.49
N GLY A 196 -3.09 -1.32 -1.72
CA GLY A 196 -2.40 -1.90 -2.87
C GLY A 196 -1.07 -1.21 -3.16
N SER A 197 -0.24 -1.85 -3.99
CA SER A 197 1.04 -1.28 -4.40
C SER A 197 0.84 0.04 -5.15
N GLY A 198 1.41 1.14 -4.64
CA GLY A 198 1.29 2.49 -5.22
C GLY A 198 0.30 3.41 -4.49
N ASP A 199 -0.55 2.84 -3.63
CA ASP A 199 -1.50 3.61 -2.84
C ASP A 199 -0.94 3.90 -1.44
N SER A 200 -1.40 4.99 -0.83
CA SER A 200 -1.08 5.38 0.53
C SER A 200 -2.35 5.53 1.34
N CYS A 201 -2.28 5.15 2.61
CA CYS A 201 -3.41 5.30 3.50
C CYS A 201 -3.55 6.77 3.93
N ILE A 202 -4.62 7.42 3.47
CA ILE A 202 -4.93 8.81 3.82
C ILE A 202 -6.36 8.85 4.34
N SER A 203 -6.53 9.27 5.60
CA SER A 203 -7.85 9.39 6.25
C SER A 203 -8.69 8.10 6.16
N ASN A 204 -8.05 6.95 6.42
CA ASN A 204 -8.63 5.60 6.42
C ASN A 204 -9.08 5.06 5.05
N SER A 205 -8.70 5.71 3.95
CA SER A 205 -8.96 5.22 2.59
C SER A 205 -7.65 5.13 1.80
N CYS A 206 -7.57 4.13 0.92
CA CYS A 206 -6.43 3.97 0.04
C CYS A 206 -6.53 4.98 -1.10
N GLN A 207 -5.59 5.91 -1.11
CA GLN A 207 -5.50 6.93 -2.13
C GLN A 207 -4.23 6.71 -2.94
N CYS A 208 -4.37 6.76 -4.26
CA CYS A 208 -3.25 6.63 -5.16
C CYS A 208 -2.21 7.72 -4.89
N ARG A 209 -0.95 7.32 -4.79
CA ARG A 209 0.17 8.25 -4.57
C ARG A 209 0.85 8.53 -5.90
N PRO A 210 0.73 9.76 -6.46
CA PRO A 210 1.40 10.15 -7.68
C PRO A 210 2.90 9.85 -7.60
N ASN A 211 3.44 9.15 -8.60
CA ASN A 211 4.86 8.84 -8.66
C ASN A 211 5.52 9.49 -9.88
N CYS A 212 6.23 10.58 -9.62
CA CYS A 212 7.00 11.32 -10.62
C CYS A 212 8.51 11.18 -10.44
N SER A 213 8.99 10.27 -9.57
CA SER A 213 10.42 10.09 -9.37
C SER A 213 11.09 9.61 -10.64
N GLY A 214 12.04 10.40 -11.15
CA GLY A 214 12.79 10.11 -12.38
C GLY A 214 12.06 10.47 -13.67
N LYS A 215 10.86 11.05 -13.60
CA LYS A 215 10.07 11.46 -14.77
C LYS A 215 10.18 12.96 -15.01
N GLU A 216 10.42 13.36 -16.26
CA GLU A 216 10.33 14.75 -16.70
C GLU A 216 8.91 15.09 -17.17
N CYS A 217 8.29 14.13 -17.85
CA CYS A 217 6.93 14.19 -18.37
C CYS A 217 6.23 12.83 -18.16
N GLY A 218 4.94 12.74 -18.47
CA GLY A 218 4.23 11.45 -18.55
C GLY A 218 3.21 11.24 -17.45
N SER A 219 2.70 10.01 -17.30
CA SER A 219 1.67 9.72 -16.29
C SER A 219 2.26 9.56 -14.89
N ASP A 220 1.50 9.99 -13.87
CA ASP A 220 1.87 9.84 -12.46
C ASP A 220 1.37 8.53 -11.82
N GLY A 221 0.69 7.68 -12.60
CA GLY A 221 0.08 6.44 -12.14
C GLY A 221 -1.30 6.60 -11.49
N CYS A 222 -1.79 7.83 -11.27
CA CYS A 222 -3.01 8.15 -10.56
C CYS A 222 -4.04 8.92 -11.40
N GLY A 223 -3.88 8.90 -12.74
CA GLY A 223 -4.73 9.64 -13.67
C GLY A 223 -4.30 11.10 -13.86
N GLY A 224 -3.23 11.54 -13.22
CA GLY A 224 -2.57 12.82 -13.46
C GLY A 224 -1.32 12.67 -14.34
N SER A 225 -0.57 13.76 -14.47
CA SER A 225 0.68 13.81 -15.22
C SER A 225 1.81 14.41 -14.41
N CYS A 226 2.99 13.80 -14.52
CA CYS A 226 4.25 14.35 -14.04
C CYS A 226 4.76 15.35 -15.06
N GLY A 227 4.91 16.63 -14.68
CA GLY A 227 5.50 17.65 -15.55
C GLY A 227 4.77 17.87 -16.88
N SER A 228 5.44 18.59 -17.79
CA SER A 228 4.95 18.88 -19.14
C SER A 228 6.14 19.26 -20.03
N CYS A 229 6.12 18.82 -21.29
CA CYS A 229 7.21 19.12 -22.20
C CYS A 229 7.14 20.55 -22.76
N PRO A 230 8.29 21.21 -22.94
CA PRO A 230 8.40 22.45 -23.70
C PRO A 230 7.86 22.33 -25.13
N SER A 231 7.56 23.48 -25.75
CA SER A 231 7.14 23.51 -27.16
C SER A 231 8.19 22.90 -28.08
N GLY A 232 7.75 22.03 -29.00
CA GLY A 232 8.64 21.31 -29.93
C GLY A 232 9.17 19.98 -29.39
N GLN A 233 8.72 19.54 -28.21
CA GLN A 233 9.04 18.24 -27.63
C GLN A 233 7.78 17.44 -27.34
N LEU A 234 7.88 16.11 -27.40
CA LEU A 234 6.83 15.17 -27.02
C LEU A 234 7.32 14.32 -25.85
N CYS A 235 6.39 13.86 -25.02
CA CYS A 235 6.75 12.94 -23.95
C CYS A 235 6.97 11.54 -24.53
N GLY A 236 8.23 11.09 -24.55
CA GLY A 236 8.58 9.76 -25.06
C GLY A 236 8.20 8.63 -24.10
N ASP A 237 8.34 7.39 -24.55
CA ASP A 237 8.07 6.18 -23.75
C ASP A 237 8.98 6.07 -22.52
N SER A 238 10.11 6.80 -22.53
CA SER A 238 11.10 6.87 -21.45
C SER A 238 10.71 7.84 -20.32
N ASP A 239 9.50 8.43 -20.36
CA ASP A 239 9.05 9.51 -19.45
C ASP A 239 9.94 10.77 -19.48
N THR A 240 10.68 10.97 -20.59
CA THR A 240 11.54 12.13 -20.85
C THR A 240 11.05 12.93 -22.05
N CYS A 241 11.33 14.24 -22.06
CA CYS A 241 10.94 15.08 -23.18
C CYS A 241 11.88 14.89 -24.37
N GLU A 242 11.34 14.38 -25.45
CA GLU A 242 12.07 14.06 -26.68
C GLU A 242 11.73 15.08 -27.76
N CYS A 243 12.75 15.52 -28.51
CA CYS A 243 12.58 16.49 -29.58
C CYS A 243 11.72 15.91 -30.72
N ILE A 244 10.79 16.71 -31.24
CA ILE A 244 9.97 16.33 -32.40
C ILE A 244 10.65 16.81 -33.68
N PRO A 245 11.18 15.91 -34.54
CA PRO A 245 11.77 16.30 -35.81
C PRO A 245 10.77 17.06 -36.69
N ASN A 246 11.14 18.24 -37.17
CA ASN A 246 10.27 19.05 -38.02
C ASN A 246 10.80 19.13 -39.47
N CYS A 247 10.24 18.26 -40.30
CA CYS A 247 10.51 18.19 -41.73
C CYS A 247 9.37 18.71 -42.60
N ASN A 248 8.33 19.31 -42.01
CA ASN A 248 7.18 19.74 -42.78
C ASN A 248 7.58 20.85 -43.76
N GLY A 249 7.39 20.62 -45.05
CA GLY A 249 7.78 21.53 -46.12
C GLY A 249 9.27 21.52 -46.50
N LYS A 250 10.09 20.63 -45.92
CA LYS A 250 11.51 20.45 -46.28
C LYS A 250 11.73 19.20 -47.14
N GLN A 251 12.59 19.29 -48.15
CA GLN A 251 13.10 18.16 -48.94
C GLN A 251 14.48 17.67 -48.49
N CYS A 252 15.32 18.59 -48.00
CA CYS A 252 16.61 18.31 -47.36
C CYS A 252 16.86 19.31 -46.21
N GLY A 253 17.88 19.07 -45.39
CA GLY A 253 18.31 19.98 -44.31
C GLY A 253 18.07 19.42 -42.91
N ASP A 254 18.40 20.19 -41.87
CA ASP A 254 18.25 19.78 -40.46
C ASP A 254 16.76 19.70 -40.05
N ASP A 255 16.43 18.73 -39.19
CA ASP A 255 15.10 18.55 -38.61
C ASP A 255 14.88 19.33 -37.30
N GLY A 256 15.91 20.01 -36.79
CA GLY A 256 15.87 20.78 -35.54
C GLY A 256 16.16 19.94 -34.29
N CYS A 257 16.37 18.64 -34.44
CA CYS A 257 16.65 17.68 -33.38
C CYS A 257 18.03 17.00 -33.54
N GLY A 258 18.88 17.53 -34.44
CA GLY A 258 20.19 16.97 -34.76
C GLY A 258 20.16 15.88 -35.84
N GLY A 259 18.99 15.61 -36.43
CA GLY A 259 18.82 14.73 -37.58
C GLY A 259 18.72 15.53 -38.89
N SER A 260 18.19 14.89 -39.94
CA SER A 260 18.02 15.55 -41.24
C SER A 260 16.75 15.10 -41.95
N CYS A 261 16.09 16.06 -42.59
CA CYS A 261 14.88 15.93 -43.36
C CYS A 261 15.16 15.51 -44.80
N GLY A 262 15.59 14.26 -45.01
CA GLY A 262 15.90 13.75 -46.34
C GLY A 262 17.25 14.22 -46.87
N SER A 263 17.47 14.06 -48.18
CA SER A 263 18.75 14.36 -48.83
C SER A 263 18.53 14.79 -50.27
N CYS A 264 19.34 15.74 -50.73
CA CYS A 264 19.18 16.26 -52.07
C CYS A 264 19.84 15.31 -53.12
N PRO A 265 19.28 15.16 -54.33
CA PRO A 265 19.87 14.37 -55.41
C PRO A 265 21.25 14.89 -55.85
N ASN A 266 22.02 14.05 -56.56
CA ASN A 266 23.32 14.43 -57.12
C ASN A 266 23.22 15.72 -57.97
N GLY A 267 24.14 16.66 -57.74
CA GLY A 267 24.19 17.96 -58.42
C GLY A 267 23.31 19.05 -57.80
N GLN A 268 22.66 18.76 -56.66
CA GLN A 268 21.86 19.73 -55.91
C GLN A 268 22.39 19.90 -54.48
N ALA A 269 22.21 21.09 -53.91
CA ALA A 269 22.50 21.40 -52.53
C ALA A 269 21.24 21.89 -51.81
N CYS A 270 21.20 21.67 -50.50
CA CYS A 270 20.11 22.14 -49.66
C CYS A 270 20.28 23.64 -49.45
N ASN A 271 19.27 24.43 -49.80
CA ASN A 271 19.24 25.84 -49.41
C ASN A 271 18.69 26.01 -47.98
N THR A 272 18.71 27.25 -47.48
CA THR A 272 18.24 27.58 -46.11
C THR A 272 16.75 27.32 -45.89
N ASN A 273 15.96 27.26 -46.96
CA ASN A 273 14.53 26.97 -46.89
C ASN A 273 14.25 25.45 -46.90
N GLY A 274 15.28 24.61 -46.95
CA GLY A 274 15.14 23.15 -46.97
C GLY A 274 14.79 22.56 -48.33
N ASN A 275 14.97 23.32 -49.42
CA ASN A 275 14.69 22.85 -50.77
C ASN A 275 15.98 22.45 -51.49
N CYS A 276 15.90 21.40 -52.30
CA CYS A 276 16.99 20.99 -53.16
C CYS A 276 17.13 21.98 -54.31
N GLN A 277 18.31 22.59 -54.46
CA GLN A 277 18.57 23.55 -55.52
C GLN A 277 19.80 23.13 -56.33
N CYS A 278 19.71 23.21 -57.65
CA CYS A 278 20.80 22.88 -58.55
C CYS A 278 22.02 23.75 -58.26
N VAL A 279 23.19 23.11 -58.19
CA VAL A 279 24.48 23.79 -57.99
C VAL A 279 25.18 23.91 -59.35
N PRO A 280 25.35 25.13 -59.88
CA PRO A 280 26.10 25.36 -61.11
C PRO A 280 27.49 24.75 -61.03
N ASN A 281 27.88 23.93 -62.02
CA ASN A 281 29.21 23.33 -62.09
C ASN A 281 30.00 23.86 -63.28
N CYS A 282 30.94 24.75 -62.96
CA CYS A 282 31.85 25.37 -63.93
C CYS A 282 33.30 24.92 -63.78
N ASN A 283 33.58 23.92 -62.94
CA ASN A 283 34.95 23.44 -62.77
C ASN A 283 35.48 22.89 -64.10
N GLY A 284 36.58 23.48 -64.57
CA GLY A 284 37.22 23.13 -65.84
C GLY A 284 36.50 23.64 -67.10
N ARG A 285 35.54 24.57 -66.99
CA ARG A 285 34.81 25.14 -68.14
C ARG A 285 35.14 26.62 -68.31
N ASN A 286 35.52 27.04 -69.52
CA ASN A 286 35.72 28.45 -69.87
C ASN A 286 34.46 29.11 -70.45
N CYS A 287 33.59 28.30 -71.04
CA CYS A 287 32.32 28.68 -71.65
C CYS A 287 31.34 27.49 -71.59
N GLY A 288 30.07 27.71 -71.93
CA GLY A 288 29.09 26.63 -72.06
C GLY A 288 28.12 26.54 -70.88
N SER A 289 27.23 25.55 -70.87
CA SER A 289 26.20 25.43 -69.82
C SER A 289 26.80 25.09 -68.44
N ASP A 290 26.15 25.53 -67.37
CA ASP A 290 26.52 25.19 -65.98
C ASP A 290 25.77 23.97 -65.42
N GLY A 291 24.89 23.36 -66.21
CA GLY A 291 24.03 22.23 -65.82
C GLY A 291 22.73 22.63 -65.10
N CYS A 292 22.54 23.91 -64.79
CA CYS A 292 21.39 24.44 -64.05
C CYS A 292 20.58 25.49 -64.85
N GLY A 293 20.80 25.57 -66.17
CA GLY A 293 20.15 26.53 -67.06
C GLY A 293 20.90 27.86 -67.22
N GLY A 294 22.03 28.03 -66.53
CA GLY A 294 22.97 29.14 -66.73
C GLY A 294 24.16 28.75 -67.60
N SER A 295 25.16 29.64 -67.65
CA SER A 295 26.39 29.44 -68.41
C SER A 295 27.66 29.73 -67.61
N CYS A 296 28.66 28.89 -67.77
CA CYS A 296 29.98 29.01 -67.20
C CYS A 296 30.86 29.93 -68.04
N GLY A 297 30.83 31.24 -67.76
CA GLY A 297 31.64 32.22 -68.49
C GLY A 297 31.11 32.54 -69.90
N THR A 298 31.83 33.41 -70.60
CA THR A 298 31.49 33.86 -71.96
C THR A 298 32.76 33.91 -72.80
N CYS A 299 32.65 33.59 -74.09
CA CYS A 299 33.79 33.64 -74.98
C CYS A 299 34.09 35.08 -75.43
N PRO A 300 35.38 35.46 -75.55
CA PRO A 300 35.78 36.73 -76.14
C PRO A 300 35.30 36.88 -77.59
N ASN A 301 35.22 38.12 -78.07
CA ASN A 301 34.81 38.43 -79.44
C ASN A 301 35.64 37.65 -80.48
N GLY A 302 34.94 37.01 -81.43
CA GLY A 302 35.56 36.20 -82.49
C GLY A 302 35.79 34.73 -82.11
N GLN A 303 35.33 34.29 -80.92
CA GLN A 303 35.41 32.90 -80.49
C GLN A 303 34.03 32.31 -80.21
N THR A 304 33.88 31.01 -80.41
CA THR A 304 32.68 30.23 -80.07
C THR A 304 33.01 29.13 -79.09
N CYS A 305 32.06 28.80 -78.22
CA CYS A 305 32.24 27.70 -77.29
C CYS A 305 32.12 26.36 -78.01
N ASN A 306 33.13 25.51 -77.91
CA ASN A 306 33.11 24.17 -78.47
C ASN A 306 32.46 23.14 -77.51
N ASN A 307 32.31 21.90 -77.97
CA ASN A 307 31.72 20.81 -77.17
C ASN A 307 32.59 20.38 -75.97
N GLN A 308 33.84 20.81 -75.92
CA GLN A 308 34.78 20.60 -74.81
C GLN A 308 34.69 21.72 -73.75
N ASN A 309 33.80 22.70 -73.92
CA ASN A 309 33.63 23.86 -73.03
C ASN A 309 34.83 24.83 -73.04
N GLU A 310 35.52 24.90 -74.17
CA GLU A 310 36.64 25.80 -74.43
C GLU A 310 36.28 26.82 -75.51
N CYS A 311 36.78 28.04 -75.37
CA CYS A 311 36.58 29.07 -76.39
C CYS A 311 37.55 28.84 -77.54
N GLN A 312 36.98 28.61 -78.73
CA GLN A 312 37.73 28.37 -79.94
C GLN A 312 37.55 29.54 -80.90
N CYS A 313 38.66 30.02 -81.45
CA CYS A 313 38.65 31.06 -82.47
C CYS A 313 37.93 30.60 -83.74
N VAL A 314 37.06 31.45 -84.28
CA VAL A 314 36.34 31.20 -85.53
C VAL A 314 37.05 31.95 -86.66
N PRO A 315 37.69 31.24 -87.61
CA PRO A 315 38.31 31.86 -88.77
C PRO A 315 37.32 32.75 -89.52
N ASN A 316 37.67 34.01 -89.79
CA ASN A 316 36.82 34.93 -90.53
C ASN A 316 37.42 35.25 -91.91
N CYS A 317 36.89 34.58 -92.92
CA CYS A 317 37.27 34.75 -94.31
C CYS A 317 36.21 35.44 -95.17
N ASN A 318 35.15 35.97 -94.55
CA ASN A 318 34.09 36.64 -95.30
C ASN A 318 34.65 37.84 -96.06
N GLY A 319 34.56 37.80 -97.39
CA GLY A 319 35.05 38.84 -98.30
C GLY A 319 36.56 38.80 -98.57
N ARG A 320 37.27 37.72 -98.19
CA ARG A 320 38.72 37.54 -98.45
C ARG A 320 38.99 36.29 -99.29
N ASN A 321 39.90 36.41 -100.26
CA ASN A 321 40.36 35.32 -101.13
C ASN A 321 41.78 34.83 -100.80
N CYS A 322 42.57 35.64 -100.09
CA CYS A 322 43.82 35.23 -99.44
C CYS A 322 44.08 36.12 -98.21
N GLY A 323 45.10 35.78 -97.40
CA GLY A 323 45.50 36.55 -96.21
C GLY A 323 45.09 35.89 -94.89
N ALA A 324 45.41 36.50 -93.75
CA ALA A 324 45.16 35.90 -92.44
C ALA A 324 43.66 35.81 -92.10
N ASP A 325 43.26 34.73 -91.43
CA ASP A 325 41.89 34.46 -90.99
C ASP A 325 41.53 34.99 -89.59
N GLY A 326 42.51 35.58 -88.90
CA GLY A 326 42.37 36.10 -87.54
C GLY A 326 42.61 35.06 -86.42
N CYS A 327 42.82 33.78 -86.77
CA CYS A 327 43.02 32.67 -85.86
C CYS A 327 44.37 31.96 -86.04
N GLY A 328 45.29 32.56 -86.79
CA GLY A 328 46.61 32.01 -87.11
C GLY A 328 46.67 31.18 -88.40
N GLY A 329 45.55 31.04 -89.11
CA GLY A 329 45.46 30.43 -90.43
C GLY A 329 45.34 31.47 -91.55
N THR A 330 45.06 31.00 -92.77
CA THR A 330 44.87 31.86 -93.94
C THR A 330 43.58 31.56 -94.71
N CYS A 331 42.95 32.61 -95.22
CA CYS A 331 41.72 32.59 -96.03
C CYS A 331 42.00 32.26 -97.50
N GLY A 332 42.69 31.15 -97.75
CA GLY A 332 43.12 30.74 -99.08
C GLY A 332 44.51 31.24 -99.47
N THR A 333 44.91 30.92 -100.71
CA THR A 333 46.22 31.24 -101.27
C THR A 333 46.06 31.89 -102.64
N CYS A 334 46.86 32.93 -102.93
CA CYS A 334 46.77 33.61 -104.21
C CYS A 334 47.46 32.79 -105.33
N PRO A 335 46.97 32.80 -106.59
CA PRO A 335 47.61 32.12 -107.73
C PRO A 335 49.02 32.63 -108.03
N ASN A 336 49.82 31.84 -108.76
CA ASN A 336 51.19 32.21 -109.15
C ASN A 336 51.24 33.58 -109.85
N GLY A 337 52.14 34.46 -109.38
CA GLY A 337 52.30 35.84 -109.88
C GLY A 337 51.46 36.90 -109.12
N ASN A 338 50.60 36.47 -108.19
CA ASN A 338 49.78 37.38 -107.39
C ASN A 338 50.21 37.37 -105.91
N VAL A 339 50.13 38.55 -105.28
CA VAL A 339 50.36 38.74 -103.84
C VAL A 339 49.05 39.11 -103.15
N CYS A 340 48.92 38.77 -101.87
CA CYS A 340 47.75 39.13 -101.08
C CYS A 340 47.81 40.62 -100.70
N SER A 341 46.81 41.40 -101.10
CA SER A 341 46.65 42.77 -100.60
C SER A 341 46.24 42.78 -99.12
N SER A 342 46.41 43.93 -98.45
CA SER A 342 45.91 44.14 -97.08
C SER A 342 44.39 44.04 -96.95
N SER A 343 43.66 44.21 -98.06
CA SER A 343 42.21 43.99 -98.14
C SER A 343 41.81 42.52 -98.35
N GLY A 344 42.77 41.58 -98.43
CA GLY A 344 42.51 40.15 -98.57
C GLY A 344 42.19 39.69 -100.00
N ASN A 345 42.61 40.47 -101.01
CA ASN A 345 42.40 40.13 -102.42
C ASN A 345 43.72 39.76 -103.10
N CYS A 346 43.68 38.83 -104.05
CA CYS A 346 44.82 38.50 -104.90
C CYS A 346 45.05 39.63 -105.90
N VAL A 347 46.17 40.34 -105.81
CA VAL A 347 46.55 41.36 -106.79
C VAL A 347 47.81 40.92 -107.52
N CYS A 348 47.84 41.14 -108.84
CA CYS A 348 49.01 40.80 -109.65
C CYS A 348 50.21 41.66 -109.22
N GLN A 349 51.34 41.01 -108.98
CA GLN A 349 52.60 41.68 -108.64
C GLN A 349 53.43 41.84 -109.92
N PRO A 350 53.61 43.07 -110.43
CA PRO A 350 54.44 43.30 -111.61
C PRO A 350 55.86 42.80 -111.39
N ASP A 351 56.36 41.96 -112.30
CA ASP A 351 57.74 41.47 -112.26
C ASP A 351 58.58 42.13 -113.34
N CYS A 352 59.39 43.09 -112.89
CA CYS A 352 60.36 43.83 -113.70
C CYS A 352 61.80 43.57 -113.28
N ALA A 353 62.04 42.57 -112.43
CA ALA A 353 63.40 42.26 -112.01
C ALA A 353 64.23 41.82 -113.23
N GLY A 354 65.29 42.57 -113.53
CA GLY A 354 66.21 42.28 -114.64
C GLY A 354 65.71 42.68 -116.04
N LYS A 355 64.62 43.44 -116.16
CA LYS A 355 64.09 43.96 -117.44
C LYS A 355 64.20 45.48 -117.52
N GLU A 356 64.67 45.99 -118.65
CA GLU A 356 64.75 47.41 -119.01
C GLU A 356 63.57 47.89 -119.88
N CYS A 357 63.02 46.99 -120.71
CA CYS A 357 61.75 47.17 -121.42
C CYS A 357 60.95 45.84 -121.50
N GLY A 358 59.69 45.88 -121.96
CA GLY A 358 58.86 44.68 -122.17
C GLY A 358 57.76 44.46 -121.11
N SER A 359 56.98 43.38 -121.21
CA SER A 359 55.81 43.16 -120.32
C SER A 359 56.22 42.83 -118.87
N ASN A 360 55.46 43.40 -117.92
CA ASN A 360 55.59 43.15 -116.48
C ASN A 360 54.73 41.98 -115.96
N GLY A 361 54.06 41.23 -116.86
CA GLY A 361 53.21 40.09 -116.51
C GLY A 361 51.81 40.47 -115.98
N CYS A 362 51.55 41.75 -115.70
CA CYS A 362 50.30 42.25 -115.14
C CYS A 362 49.58 43.25 -116.07
N GLY A 363 49.83 43.18 -117.38
CA GLY A 363 49.22 44.05 -118.38
C GLY A 363 49.88 45.44 -118.55
N GLY A 364 51.02 45.69 -117.88
CA GLY A 364 51.86 46.88 -118.07
C GLY A 364 53.25 46.52 -118.63
N SER A 365 54.11 47.52 -118.78
CA SER A 365 55.51 47.34 -119.22
C SER A 365 56.54 47.75 -118.16
N CYS A 366 57.67 47.05 -118.16
CA CYS A 366 58.85 47.31 -117.34
C CYS A 366 59.76 48.30 -118.04
N GLY A 367 59.42 49.58 -118.04
CA GLY A 367 60.20 50.62 -118.74
C GLY A 367 59.92 50.69 -120.24
N THR A 368 60.71 51.54 -120.93
CA THR A 368 60.60 51.83 -122.36
C THR A 368 61.99 52.08 -122.93
N CYS A 369 62.31 51.47 -124.09
CA CYS A 369 63.61 51.62 -124.73
C CYS A 369 63.77 53.03 -125.39
N MET A 370 65.01 53.49 -125.61
CA MET A 370 65.26 54.82 -126.18
C MET A 370 65.01 54.87 -127.70
N ILE A 371 64.96 56.07 -128.29
CA ILE A 371 64.69 56.26 -129.73
C ILE A 371 65.80 55.58 -130.55
N GLY A 372 65.43 54.57 -131.36
CA GLY A 372 66.35 53.77 -132.17
C GLY A 372 66.64 52.37 -131.62
N GLU A 373 66.06 52.00 -130.47
CA GLU A 373 66.19 50.69 -129.84
C GLU A 373 64.85 49.93 -129.85
N GLU A 374 64.90 48.60 -129.97
CA GLU A 374 63.75 47.71 -129.81
C GLU A 374 63.93 46.78 -128.60
N CYS A 375 62.82 46.46 -127.93
CA CYS A 375 62.82 45.55 -126.79
C CYS A 375 62.95 44.11 -127.28
N ASN A 376 64.04 43.44 -126.94
CA ASN A 376 64.16 42.01 -127.21
C ASN A 376 63.32 41.17 -126.23
N ASN A 377 63.18 39.87 -126.49
CA ASN A 377 62.39 38.94 -125.66
C ASN A 377 62.94 38.73 -124.24
N SER A 378 64.20 39.08 -124.01
CA SER A 378 64.82 39.04 -122.68
C SER A 378 64.52 40.31 -121.86
N GLY A 379 63.83 41.29 -122.45
CA GLY A 379 63.48 42.55 -121.81
C GLY A 379 64.62 43.57 -121.79
N VAL A 380 65.57 43.48 -122.72
CA VAL A 380 66.71 44.40 -122.85
C VAL A 380 66.54 45.28 -124.10
N CYS A 381 66.93 46.55 -124.01
CA CYS A 381 66.92 47.48 -125.13
C CYS A 381 68.09 47.17 -126.07
N GLU A 382 67.82 46.90 -127.35
CA GLU A 382 68.88 46.71 -128.35
C GLU A 382 68.75 47.71 -129.50
N CYS A 383 69.87 48.36 -129.85
CA CYS A 383 69.94 49.32 -130.95
C CYS A 383 69.72 48.63 -132.30
N VAL A 384 68.83 49.18 -133.12
CA VAL A 384 68.54 48.68 -134.46
C VAL A 384 69.27 49.55 -135.50
N PRO A 385 70.30 49.03 -136.18
CA PRO A 385 71.02 49.78 -137.21
C PRO A 385 70.08 50.25 -138.33
N ASN A 386 70.11 51.54 -138.68
CA ASN A 386 69.26 52.11 -139.71
C ASN A 386 70.06 52.68 -140.88
N CYS A 387 70.08 51.93 -141.98
CA CYS A 387 70.76 52.29 -143.23
C CYS A 387 69.83 52.69 -144.37
N ASN A 388 68.53 52.86 -144.10
CA ASN A 388 67.55 53.14 -145.15
C ASN A 388 67.84 54.49 -145.84
N GLY A 389 68.05 54.44 -147.15
CA GLY A 389 68.29 55.61 -148.00
C GLY A 389 69.73 56.14 -148.01
N ARG A 390 70.70 55.43 -147.40
CA ARG A 390 72.11 55.88 -147.35
C ARG A 390 73.03 54.89 -148.09
N SER A 391 73.84 55.41 -149.01
CA SER A 391 74.80 54.61 -149.78
C SER A 391 76.13 54.38 -149.06
N CYS A 392 76.52 55.27 -148.13
CA CYS A 392 77.71 55.15 -147.28
C CYS A 392 77.52 55.99 -145.97
N GLY A 393 78.08 55.59 -144.82
CA GLY A 393 78.03 56.35 -143.54
C GLY A 393 77.73 55.49 -142.29
N SER A 394 77.60 56.08 -141.09
CA SER A 394 77.28 55.32 -139.87
C SER A 394 75.81 54.86 -139.80
N ASP A 395 75.59 53.70 -139.19
CA ASP A 395 74.26 53.06 -139.04
C ASP A 395 73.50 53.47 -137.76
N GLY A 396 74.08 54.36 -136.96
CA GLY A 396 73.51 54.84 -135.70
C GLY A 396 73.76 53.93 -134.49
N CYS A 397 74.33 52.74 -134.68
CA CYS A 397 74.62 51.76 -133.61
C CYS A 397 76.11 51.38 -133.54
N GLY A 398 76.99 52.18 -134.15
CA GLY A 398 78.45 51.98 -134.12
C GLY A 398 79.03 51.23 -135.33
N GLY A 399 78.21 50.81 -136.29
CA GLY A 399 78.62 50.26 -137.58
C GLY A 399 78.49 51.25 -138.74
N THR A 400 78.76 50.79 -139.97
CA THR A 400 78.61 51.59 -141.19
C THR A 400 77.70 50.94 -142.21
N CYS A 401 76.81 51.74 -142.79
CA CYS A 401 75.99 51.42 -143.95
C CYS A 401 76.85 51.42 -145.22
N GLY A 402 77.03 50.26 -145.86
CA GLY A 402 77.79 50.13 -147.11
C GLY A 402 79.32 50.24 -146.96
N THR A 403 80.05 49.94 -148.03
CA THR A 403 81.51 50.12 -148.11
C THR A 403 81.82 51.52 -148.63
N CYS A 404 82.27 52.39 -147.73
CA CYS A 404 82.70 53.77 -147.99
C CYS A 404 84.11 53.82 -148.59
#